data_AF-A0ABC8UJV5-F1
#
_entry.id   AF-A0ABC8UJV5-F1
#
_cell.length_a   1.000
_cell.length_b   1.000
_cell.length_c   1.000
_cell.angle_alpha   90.00
_cell.angle_beta   90.00
_cell.angle_gamma   90.00
#
_symmetry.space_group_name_H-M   'P 1'
#
loop_
_entity.id
_entity.type
_entity.pdbx_description
1 polymer ?
#
loop_
_entity_poly.entity_id
_entity_poly.type
_entity_poly.pdbx_seq_one_letter_code
_entity_poly.pdbx_strand_id
1 'polypeptide(L)'
;GGLGGAQAFASSVKLVNLLKKQRESNRPYGAICASPALVLEPHGLLKGKKATAFPAMCNKLSDPSEAENRVVVDGNLITSRGPGTAMEFALAITEKLFGRKNAIELAKTMVFVRP
;
A
#
# COMPACT_ATOMS: atom_id res chain seq x y z
N GLY A 1 -1.97 7.31 -4.43
CA GLY A 1 -1.13 7.20 -5.64
C GLY A 1 -1.11 8.52 -6.39
N GLY A 2 -0.51 8.54 -7.58
CA GLY A 2 -0.33 9.75 -8.41
C GLY A 2 0.74 10.70 -7.86
N LEU A 3 1.56 11.31 -8.71
CA LEU A 3 2.67 12.14 -8.22
C LEU A 3 2.16 13.42 -7.51
N GLY A 4 1.34 14.22 -8.19
CA GLY A 4 0.77 15.44 -7.60
C GLY A 4 -0.14 15.15 -6.41
N GLY A 5 -0.95 14.09 -6.50
CA GLY A 5 -1.79 13.63 -5.38
C GLY A 5 -0.96 13.22 -4.16
N ALA A 6 0.09 12.42 -4.35
CA ALA A 6 0.96 12.00 -3.26
C ALA A 6 1.70 13.19 -2.61
N GLN A 7 2.11 14.20 -3.37
CA GLN A 7 2.70 15.43 -2.83
C GLN A 7 1.69 16.20 -1.97
N ALA A 8 0.45 16.38 -2.47
CA ALA A 8 -0.63 17.01 -1.71
C ALA A 8 -1.01 16.22 -0.44
N PHE A 9 -0.96 14.88 -0.51
CA PHE A 9 -1.18 14.02 0.65
C PHE A 9 -0.06 14.14 1.69
N ALA A 10 1.19 14.25 1.25
CA ALA A 10 2.34 14.38 2.13
C ALA A 10 2.32 15.69 2.95
N SER A 11 1.79 16.78 2.37
CA SER A 11 1.64 18.07 3.05
C SER A 11 0.36 18.19 3.88
N SER A 12 -0.59 17.27 3.73
CA SER A 12 -1.85 17.29 4.48
C SER A 12 -1.66 16.79 5.91
N VAL A 13 -1.52 17.72 6.86
CA VAL A 13 -1.42 17.44 8.30
C VAL A 13 -2.57 16.55 8.79
N LYS A 14 -3.80 16.83 8.32
CA LYS A 14 -4.98 16.03 8.66
C LYS A 14 -4.83 14.57 8.24
N LEU A 15 -4.43 14.31 7.00
CA LEU A 15 -4.27 12.94 6.48
C LEU A 15 -3.13 12.22 7.19
N VAL A 16 -1.98 12.86 7.37
CA VAL A 16 -0.83 12.28 8.06
C VAL A 16 -1.19 11.88 9.49
N ASN A 17 -1.92 12.73 10.22
CA ASN A 17 -2.36 12.41 11.58
C ASN A 17 -3.35 11.24 11.61
N LEU A 18 -4.24 11.13 10.63
CA LEU A 18 -5.13 9.96 10.51
C LEU A 18 -4.33 8.68 10.25
N LEU A 19 -3.33 8.71 9.38
CA LEU A 19 -2.46 7.56 9.10
C LEU A 19 -1.64 7.13 10.32
N LYS A 20 -1.09 8.10 11.08
CA LYS A 20 -0.38 7.83 12.33
C LYS A 20 -1.29 7.16 13.36
N LYS A 21 -2.49 7.71 13.59
CA LYS A 21 -3.50 7.10 14.47
C LYS A 21 -3.88 5.69 14.03
N GLN A 22 -4.02 5.46 12.73
CA GLN A 22 -4.33 4.13 12.18
C GLN A 22 -3.22 3.12 12.49
N ARG A 23 -1.95 3.50 12.28
CA ARG A 23 -0.77 2.67 12.62
C ARG A 23 -0.67 2.43 14.13
N GLU A 24 -0.80 3.47 14.95
CA GLU A 24 -0.72 3.42 16.42
C GLU A 24 -1.84 2.55 17.01
N SER A 25 -3.03 2.57 16.41
CA SER A 25 -4.16 1.72 16.81
C SER A 25 -4.05 0.29 16.28
N ASN A 26 -2.92 -0.09 15.68
CA ASN A 26 -2.70 -1.40 15.06
C ASN A 26 -3.80 -1.80 14.06
N ARG A 27 -4.29 -0.84 13.26
CA ARG A 27 -5.31 -1.07 12.23
C ARG A 27 -4.68 -1.15 10.83
N PRO A 28 -5.32 -1.82 9.87
CA PRO A 28 -4.84 -1.86 8.49
C PRO A 28 -4.69 -0.45 7.88
N TYR A 29 -3.58 -0.22 7.19
CA TYR A 29 -3.30 0.98 6.41
C TYR A 29 -2.41 0.64 5.22
N GLY A 30 -2.35 1.51 4.22
CA GLY A 30 -1.60 1.19 3.02
C GLY A 30 -1.51 2.32 2.02
N ALA A 31 -0.67 2.12 1.01
CA ALA A 31 -0.45 3.09 -0.05
C ALA A 31 0.00 2.40 -1.35
N ILE A 32 -0.33 3.00 -2.49
CA ILE A 32 0.06 2.50 -3.81
C ILE A 32 0.78 3.58 -4.63
N CYS A 33 1.66 3.14 -5.52
CA CYS A 33 2.35 3.99 -6.49
C CYS A 33 3.37 4.93 -5.82
N ALA A 34 3.24 6.25 -5.98
CA ALA A 34 4.17 7.21 -5.37
C ALA A 34 3.95 7.40 -3.85
N SER A 35 2.77 7.03 -3.34
CA SER A 35 2.38 7.34 -1.96
C SER A 35 3.19 6.61 -0.87
N PRO A 36 3.65 5.35 -1.02
CA PRO A 36 4.56 4.74 -0.05
C PRO A 36 5.82 5.59 0.18
N ALA A 37 6.49 5.96 -0.91
CA ALA A 37 7.74 6.71 -0.88
C ALA A 37 7.59 8.20 -0.49
N LEU A 38 6.49 8.85 -0.90
CA LEU A 38 6.32 10.29 -0.69
C LEU A 38 5.48 10.63 0.54
N VAL A 39 4.67 9.71 1.04
CA VAL A 39 3.79 9.93 2.20
C VAL A 39 4.21 9.04 3.36
N LEU A 40 4.29 7.72 3.17
CA LEU A 40 4.51 6.82 4.29
C LEU A 40 5.95 6.88 4.82
N GLU A 41 6.94 6.84 3.92
CA GLU A 41 8.36 6.88 4.29
C GLU A 41 8.74 8.15 5.07
N PRO A 42 8.50 9.38 4.56
CA PRO A 42 8.99 10.60 5.22
C PRO A 42 8.30 10.87 6.56
N HIS A 43 7.08 10.34 6.75
CA HIS A 43 6.32 10.47 7.99
C HIS A 43 6.57 9.32 8.98
N GLY A 44 7.55 8.46 8.71
CA GLY A 44 7.96 7.36 9.59
C GLY A 44 6.96 6.21 9.66
N LEU A 45 5.98 6.18 8.76
CA LEU A 45 4.93 5.15 8.71
C LEU A 45 5.44 3.83 8.12
N LEU A 46 6.67 3.76 7.63
CA LEU A 46 7.35 2.54 7.17
C LEU A 46 8.46 2.05 8.10
N LYS A 47 8.72 2.72 9.23
CA LYS A 47 9.77 2.29 10.18
C LYS A 47 9.57 0.84 10.63
N GLY A 48 10.56 -0.01 10.39
CA GLY A 48 10.56 -1.43 10.72
C GLY A 48 9.58 -2.27 9.89
N LYS A 49 9.21 -1.78 8.70
CA LYS A 49 8.28 -2.44 7.79
C LYS A 49 8.85 -2.55 6.39
N LYS A 50 8.57 -3.68 5.75
CA LYS A 50 8.84 -3.91 4.34
C LYS A 50 7.75 -3.26 3.48
N ALA A 51 8.15 -2.67 2.37
CA ALA A 51 7.22 -1.98 1.47
C ALA A 51 7.69 -2.05 0.01
N THR A 52 6.76 -1.74 -0.88
CA THR A 52 7.03 -1.48 -2.29
C THR A 52 6.44 -0.12 -2.70
N ALA A 53 6.89 0.41 -3.83
CA ALA A 53 6.44 1.67 -4.39
C ALA A 53 6.49 1.63 -5.93
N PHE A 54 6.10 2.75 -6.56
CA PHE A 54 6.34 2.92 -7.99
C PHE A 54 7.84 2.79 -8.31
N PRO A 55 8.26 2.12 -9.40
CA PRO A 55 9.67 1.80 -9.65
C PRO A 55 10.61 3.00 -9.53
N ALA A 56 10.24 4.14 -10.10
CA ALA A 56 11.04 5.38 -10.05
C ALA A 56 11.06 6.08 -8.66
N MET A 57 10.33 5.53 -7.69
CA MET A 57 10.24 6.03 -6.31
C MET A 57 10.86 5.05 -5.30
N CYS A 58 11.25 3.84 -5.72
CA CYS A 58 11.79 2.82 -4.83
C CYS A 58 13.11 3.26 -4.17
N ASN A 59 13.91 4.09 -4.86
CA ASN A 59 15.14 4.67 -4.32
C ASN A 59 14.92 5.63 -3.13
N LYS A 60 13.66 6.02 -2.85
CA LYS A 60 13.31 6.84 -1.69
C LYS A 60 12.90 6.01 -0.48
N LEU A 61 12.73 4.69 -0.62
CA LEU A 61 12.46 3.80 0.51
C LEU A 61 13.76 3.56 1.28
N SER A 62 13.69 3.55 2.61
CA SER A 62 14.86 3.26 3.44
C SER A 62 15.25 1.78 3.39
N ASP A 63 14.28 0.89 3.18
CA ASP A 63 14.47 -0.54 2.95
C ASP A 63 13.89 -0.95 1.57
N PRO A 64 14.74 -1.13 0.56
CA PRO A 64 14.32 -1.53 -0.77
C PRO A 64 14.20 -3.06 -0.95
N SER A 65 14.34 -3.88 0.11
CA SER A 65 14.43 -5.35 0.00
C SER A 65 13.23 -6.02 -0.67
N GLU A 66 12.04 -5.41 -0.60
CA GLU A 66 10.82 -5.93 -1.24
C GLU A 66 10.29 -4.99 -2.34
N ALA A 67 11.10 -4.04 -2.81
CA ALA A 67 10.66 -2.97 -3.70
C ALA A 67 10.16 -3.46 -5.08
N GLU A 68 10.55 -4.66 -5.50
CA GLU A 68 10.13 -5.23 -6.79
C GLU A 68 8.82 -6.01 -6.74
N ASN A 69 8.35 -6.39 -5.55
CA ASN A 69 7.10 -7.13 -5.40
C ASN A 69 5.89 -6.30 -5.81
N ARG A 70 4.94 -6.93 -6.49
CA ARG A 70 3.72 -6.27 -6.99
C ARG A 70 2.84 -5.74 -5.86
N VAL A 71 2.76 -6.51 -4.77
CA VAL A 71 2.09 -6.15 -3.51
C VAL A 71 2.97 -6.64 -2.37
N VAL A 72 3.11 -5.83 -1.33
CA VAL A 72 3.78 -6.21 -0.07
C VAL A 72 2.79 -6.07 1.06
N VAL A 73 2.60 -7.15 1.83
CA VAL A 73 1.81 -7.16 3.07
C VAL A 73 2.76 -7.45 4.23
N ASP A 74 2.96 -6.46 5.10
CA ASP A 74 3.76 -6.59 6.33
C ASP A 74 2.90 -6.23 7.55
N GLY A 75 2.39 -7.26 8.22
CA GLY A 75 1.44 -7.10 9.32
C GLY A 75 0.18 -6.38 8.84
N ASN A 76 0.00 -5.14 9.26
CA ASN A 76 -1.16 -4.29 8.92
C ASN A 76 -0.86 -3.26 7.80
N LEU A 77 0.38 -3.18 7.33
CA LEU A 77 0.75 -2.36 6.19
C LEU A 77 0.53 -3.15 4.89
N ILE A 78 -0.14 -2.52 3.91
CA ILE A 78 -0.27 -3.04 2.55
C ILE A 78 0.26 -1.99 1.58
N THR A 79 1.23 -2.34 0.74
CA THR A 79 1.74 -1.44 -0.31
C THR A 79 1.78 -2.09 -1.68
N SER A 80 1.77 -1.28 -2.74
CA SER A 80 1.79 -1.79 -4.12
C SER A 80 2.40 -0.78 -5.10
N ARG A 81 2.79 -1.25 -6.29
CA ARG A 81 3.67 -0.53 -7.23
C ARG A 81 2.98 0.52 -8.11
N GLY A 82 1.79 0.30 -8.64
CA GLY A 82 1.24 1.23 -9.63
C GLY A 82 -0.11 0.82 -10.21
N PRO A 83 -0.58 1.50 -11.28
CA PRO A 83 -1.85 1.18 -11.92
C PRO A 83 -1.96 -0.30 -12.33
N GLY A 84 -0.89 -0.85 -12.90
CA GLY A 84 -0.84 -2.26 -13.32
C GLY A 84 -0.86 -3.29 -12.18
N THR A 85 -0.81 -2.87 -10.92
CA THR A 85 -0.91 -3.73 -9.72
C THR A 85 -2.09 -3.36 -8.83
N ALA A 86 -2.95 -2.43 -9.26
CA ALA A 86 -4.04 -1.90 -8.43
C ALA A 86 -5.09 -2.96 -8.08
N MET A 87 -5.35 -3.89 -9.01
CA MET A 87 -6.26 -5.02 -8.78
C MET A 87 -5.74 -5.96 -7.70
N GLU A 88 -4.48 -6.36 -7.77
CA GLU A 88 -3.84 -7.23 -6.77
C GLU A 88 -3.79 -6.53 -5.40
N PHE A 89 -3.53 -5.22 -5.39
CA PHE A 89 -3.56 -4.43 -4.16
C PHE A 89 -4.96 -4.43 -3.51
N ALA A 90 -6.01 -4.21 -4.29
CA ALA A 90 -7.40 -4.24 -3.80
C ALA A 90 -7.80 -5.64 -3.29
N LEU A 91 -7.37 -6.70 -3.97
CA LEU A 91 -7.60 -8.08 -3.53
C LEU A 91 -6.82 -8.42 -2.25
N ALA A 92 -5.59 -7.92 -2.09
CA ALA A 92 -4.84 -8.07 -0.84
C ALA A 92 -5.50 -7.34 0.33
N ILE A 93 -6.08 -6.15 0.10
CA ILE A 93 -6.90 -5.47 1.11
C ILE A 93 -8.13 -6.31 1.46
N THR A 94 -8.80 -6.87 0.44
CA THR A 94 -9.98 -7.71 0.63
C THR A 94 -9.65 -8.96 1.45
N GLU A 95 -8.53 -9.63 1.14
CA GLU A 95 -8.05 -10.80 1.89
C GLU A 95 -7.72 -10.42 3.34
N LYS A 96 -7.10 -9.25 3.56
CA LYS A 96 -6.77 -8.78 4.91
C LYS A 96 -8.00 -8.49 5.78
N LEU A 97 -9.07 -7.95 5.17
CA LEU A 97 -10.26 -7.50 5.91
C LEU A 97 -11.36 -8.56 6.00
N PHE A 98 -11.49 -9.40 4.98
CA PHE A 98 -12.61 -10.33 4.82
C PHE A 98 -12.17 -11.79 4.64
N GLY A 99 -10.87 -12.05 4.63
CA GLY A 99 -10.31 -13.38 4.50
C GLY A 99 -10.14 -13.84 3.05
N ARG A 100 -9.27 -14.84 2.88
CA ARG A 100 -8.82 -15.36 1.58
C ARG A 100 -9.96 -15.87 0.69
N LYS A 101 -10.94 -16.56 1.27
CA LYS A 101 -12.09 -17.09 0.52
C LYS A 101 -12.83 -15.96 -0.21
N ASN A 102 -13.15 -14.88 0.49
CA ASN A 102 -13.88 -13.74 -0.09
C ASN A 102 -13.06 -13.02 -1.16
N ALA A 103 -11.75 -12.88 -0.97
CA ALA A 103 -10.87 -12.30 -1.98
C ALA A 103 -10.82 -13.14 -3.27
N ILE A 104 -10.76 -14.47 -3.15
CA ILE A 104 -10.77 -15.39 -4.30
C ILE A 104 -12.10 -15.33 -5.05
N GLU A 105 -13.23 -15.41 -4.34
CA GLU A 105 -14.56 -15.33 -4.97
C GLU A 105 -14.77 -13.98 -5.69
N LEU A 106 -14.31 -12.88 -5.09
CA LEU A 106 -14.33 -11.58 -5.72
C LEU A 106 -13.45 -11.56 -6.98
N ALA A 107 -12.23 -12.09 -6.90
CA ALA A 107 -11.32 -12.15 -8.04
C ALA A 107 -11.89 -12.96 -9.21
N LYS A 108 -12.58 -14.08 -8.93
CA LYS A 108 -13.30 -14.88 -9.94
C LYS A 108 -14.45 -14.09 -10.59
N THR A 109 -15.26 -13.43 -9.76
CA THR A 109 -16.38 -12.58 -10.23
C THR A 109 -15.91 -11.45 -11.13
N MET A 110 -14.72 -10.90 -10.85
CA MET A 110 -14.09 -9.86 -11.68
C MET A 110 -13.34 -10.42 -12.90
N VAL A 111 -13.34 -11.73 -13.12
CA VAL A 111 -12.58 -12.43 -14.18
C VAL A 111 -11.08 -12.11 -14.11
N PHE A 112 -10.58 -11.84 -12.90
CA PHE A 112 -9.16 -11.56 -12.64
C PHE A 112 -8.35 -12.84 -12.48
N VAL A 113 -8.97 -13.90 -11.99
CA VAL A 113 -8.42 -15.26 -11.91
C VAL A 113 -9.41 -16.24 -12.54
N ARG A 114 -8.94 -17.46 -12.86
CA ARG A 114 -9.81 -18.49 -13.42
C ARG A 114 -10.97 -18.81 -12.45
N PRO A 115 -12.20 -19.00 -12.96
CA PRO A 115 -13.35 -19.42 -12.17
C PRO A 115 -13.11 -20.72 -11.40
#